data_AF-A0A7C4DDP7-F1
#
_entry.id   AF-A0A7C4DDP7-F1
#
_cell.length_a   1.000
_cell.length_b   1.000
_cell.length_c   1.000
_cell.angle_alpha   90.00
_cell.angle_beta   90.00
_cell.angle_gamma   90.00
#
_symmetry.space_group_name_H-M   'P 1'
#
loop_
_entity.id
_entity.type
_entity.pdbx_description
1 polymer ?
#
loop_
_entity_poly.entity_id
_entity_poly.type
_entity_poly.pdbx_seq_one_letter_code
_entity_poly.pdbx_strand_id
1 'polypeptide(L)'
;MHWGFNLAIQRNVERLTFSDLNYYWVKSQRNGRMYRLNRIERSFYRACLLLAKLKGVIVNSTVVSMLAEIIQRIESFKVKALRRGFERVCEMVACFKRSGVLNWAPCVRSWLREESYILYLGFMALNEPPRMPYG
;
A
#
# COMPACT_ATOMS: atom_id res chain seq x y z
N MET A 1 -18.64 -0.44 6.88
CA MET A 1 -17.68 -0.43 5.77
C MET A 1 -16.45 -1.21 6.20
N HIS A 2 -16.27 -2.43 5.68
CA HIS A 2 -15.19 -3.33 6.07
C HIS A 2 -13.85 -2.79 5.59
N TRP A 3 -13.04 -2.25 6.50
CA TRP A 3 -11.62 -1.94 6.29
C TRP A 3 -10.74 -3.20 6.24
N GLY A 4 -11.23 -4.27 5.62
CA GLY A 4 -10.69 -5.62 5.75
C GLY A 4 -9.60 -6.02 4.75
N PHE A 5 -9.30 -5.21 3.72
CA PHE A 5 -8.37 -5.66 2.68
C PHE A 5 -7.50 -4.49 2.16
N ASN A 6 -6.18 -4.71 2.18
CA ASN A 6 -5.09 -3.85 1.67
C ASN A 6 -4.31 -3.00 2.70
N LEU A 7 -3.98 -3.58 3.85
CA LEU A 7 -2.79 -3.18 4.63
C LEU A 7 -1.66 -4.23 4.58
N ALA A 8 -1.83 -5.29 3.79
CA ALA A 8 -0.83 -6.36 3.65
C ALA A 8 0.46 -5.93 2.93
N ILE A 9 0.60 -4.68 2.47
CA ILE A 9 1.82 -4.18 1.81
C ILE A 9 2.53 -3.12 2.66
N GLN A 10 2.47 -3.22 4.00
CA GLN A 10 3.17 -2.27 4.87
C GLN A 10 4.33 -2.84 5.69
N ARG A 11 4.51 -4.15 5.77
CA ARG A 11 5.73 -4.77 6.31
C ARG A 11 5.91 -6.11 5.65
N ASN A 12 7.11 -6.38 5.13
CA ASN A 12 7.56 -7.69 4.63
C ASN A 12 6.40 -8.58 4.18
N VAL A 13 5.93 -8.41 2.95
CA VAL A 13 5.01 -9.39 2.38
C VAL A 13 5.82 -10.68 2.29
N GLU A 14 5.76 -11.51 3.31
CA GLU A 14 6.37 -12.84 3.32
C GLU A 14 5.49 -13.80 2.54
N ARG A 15 4.23 -13.43 2.31
CA ARG A 15 3.23 -14.29 1.70
C ARG A 15 2.19 -13.53 0.88
N LEU A 16 1.86 -14.06 -0.29
CA LEU A 16 0.77 -13.60 -1.17
C LEU A 16 -0.22 -14.72 -1.43
N THR A 17 -1.50 -14.50 -1.15
CA THR A 17 -2.55 -15.48 -1.40
C THR A 17 -3.16 -15.31 -2.79
N PHE A 18 -3.89 -16.34 -3.26
CA PHE A 18 -4.67 -16.24 -4.50
C PHE A 18 -5.66 -15.06 -4.47
N SER A 19 -6.33 -14.85 -3.34
CA SER A 19 -7.32 -13.77 -3.19
C SER A 19 -6.69 -12.38 -3.33
N ASP A 20 -5.51 -12.18 -2.75
CA ASP A 20 -4.76 -10.92 -2.87
C ASP A 20 -4.40 -10.65 -4.33
N LEU A 21 -3.80 -11.64 -5.00
CA LEU A 21 -3.38 -11.52 -6.40
C LEU A 21 -4.58 -11.34 -7.34
N ASN A 22 -5.67 -12.06 -7.11
CA ASN A 22 -6.86 -11.98 -7.96
C ASN A 22 -7.56 -10.62 -7.81
N TYR A 23 -7.58 -10.05 -6.61
CA TYR A 23 -8.12 -8.71 -6.38
C TYR A 23 -7.37 -7.65 -7.20
N TYR A 24 -6.03 -7.63 -7.12
CA TYR A 24 -5.23 -6.67 -7.90
C TYR A 24 -5.33 -6.92 -9.41
N TRP A 25 -5.42 -8.19 -9.83
CA TRP A 25 -5.62 -8.57 -11.23
C TRP A 25 -6.93 -8.02 -11.80
N VAL A 26 -8.06 -8.32 -11.16
CA VAL A 26 -9.37 -7.86 -11.62
C VAL A 26 -9.46 -6.33 -11.58
N LYS A 27 -8.95 -5.72 -10.51
CA LYS A 27 -8.97 -4.27 -10.34
C LYS A 27 -8.10 -3.54 -11.36
N SER A 28 -6.93 -4.09 -11.73
CA SER A 28 -6.05 -3.47 -12.73
C SER A 28 -6.61 -3.58 -14.14
N GLN A 29 -7.27 -4.69 -14.48
CA GLN A 29 -7.97 -4.89 -15.76
C GLN A 29 -9.10 -3.89 -15.93
N ARG A 30 -10.01 -3.78 -14.95
CA ARG A 30 -11.15 -2.85 -14.99
C ARG A 30 -10.74 -1.38 -15.16
N ASN A 31 -9.60 -1.00 -14.60
CA ASN A 31 -9.09 0.38 -14.65
C ASN A 31 -8.07 0.60 -15.79
N GLY A 32 -7.83 -0.38 -16.67
CA GLY A 32 -6.84 -0.28 -17.74
C GLY A 32 -5.38 -0.15 -17.28
N ARG A 33 -5.09 -0.29 -15.98
CA ARG A 33 -3.72 -0.14 -15.46
C ARG A 33 -2.81 -1.29 -15.87
N MET A 34 -3.40 -2.40 -16.32
CA MET A 34 -2.63 -3.52 -16.80
C MET A 34 -1.77 -3.21 -18.03
N TYR A 35 -2.15 -2.18 -18.81
CA TYR A 35 -1.35 -1.71 -19.94
C TYR A 35 -0.02 -1.07 -19.52
N ARG A 36 0.17 -0.75 -18.22
CA ARG A 36 1.45 -0.28 -17.68
C ARG A 36 2.50 -1.38 -17.52
N LEU A 37 2.09 -2.64 -17.64
CA LEU A 37 2.97 -3.80 -17.52
C LEU A 37 3.37 -4.32 -18.91
N ASN A 38 4.64 -4.68 -19.03
CA ASN A 38 5.16 -5.32 -20.23
C ASN A 38 4.61 -6.77 -20.36
N ARG A 39 4.89 -7.42 -21.50
CA ARG A 39 4.39 -8.76 -21.78
C ARG A 39 4.90 -9.79 -20.76
N ILE A 40 6.16 -9.69 -20.35
CA ILE A 40 6.84 -10.61 -19.43
C ILE A 40 6.24 -10.50 -18.03
N GLU A 41 6.09 -9.29 -17.51
CA GLU A 41 5.46 -9.01 -16.21
C GLU A 41 4.03 -9.56 -16.15
N ARG A 42 3.26 -9.40 -17.24
CA ARG A 42 1.90 -9.96 -17.33
C ARG A 42 1.90 -11.48 -17.31
N SER A 43 2.80 -12.13 -18.06
CA SER A 43 2.92 -13.59 -18.03
C SER A 43 3.38 -14.10 -16.66
N PHE A 44 4.35 -13.44 -16.04
CA PHE A 44 4.85 -13.78 -14.72
C PHE A 44 3.75 -13.68 -13.66
N TYR A 45 2.98 -12.58 -13.67
CA TYR A 45 1.85 -12.41 -12.77
C TYR A 45 0.80 -13.51 -12.97
N ARG A 46 0.45 -13.84 -14.22
CA ARG A 46 -0.50 -14.93 -14.52
C ARG A 46 0.00 -16.29 -14.02
N ALA A 47 1.27 -16.59 -14.23
CA ALA A 47 1.88 -17.82 -13.73
C ALA A 47 1.80 -17.90 -12.20
N CYS A 48 2.12 -16.81 -11.51
CA CYS A 48 2.01 -16.72 -10.06
C CYS A 48 0.56 -16.85 -9.58
N LEU A 49 -0.41 -16.25 -10.29
CA LEU A 49 -1.83 -16.36 -9.96
C LEU A 49 -2.32 -17.81 -10.09
N LEU A 50 -1.88 -18.54 -11.12
CA LEU A 50 -2.15 -19.97 -11.27
C LEU A 50 -1.49 -20.80 -10.17
N LEU A 51 -0.22 -20.51 -9.85
CA LEU A 51 0.50 -21.17 -8.78
C LEU A 51 -0.20 -20.98 -7.43
N ALA A 52 -0.60 -19.75 -7.11
CA ALA A 52 -1.35 -19.43 -5.90
C ALA A 52 -2.74 -20.09 -5.88
N LYS A 53 -3.39 -20.26 -7.04
CA LYS A 53 -4.65 -21.01 -7.13
C LYS A 53 -4.47 -22.49 -6.79
N LEU A 54 -3.34 -23.07 -7.17
CA LEU A 54 -3.02 -24.49 -6.93
C LEU A 54 -2.47 -24.75 -5.52
N LYS A 55 -1.63 -23.85 -5.01
CA LYS A 55 -0.90 -24.00 -3.73
C LYS A 55 -1.47 -23.17 -2.58
N GLY A 56 -2.45 -22.30 -2.85
CA GLY A 56 -3.08 -21.39 -1.89
C GLY A 56 -2.28 -20.12 -1.60
N VAL A 57 -0.96 -20.25 -1.42
CA VAL A 57 -0.08 -19.15 -1.01
C VAL A 57 1.31 -19.23 -1.65
N ILE A 58 1.87 -18.08 -1.98
CA ILE A 58 3.27 -17.93 -2.41
C ILE A 58 4.05 -17.36 -1.23
N VAL A 59 5.11 -18.04 -0.80
CA VAL A 59 5.94 -17.63 0.35
C VAL A 59 7.41 -17.39 0.00
N ASN A 60 7.80 -17.64 -1.25
CA ASN A 60 9.17 -17.39 -1.68
C ASN A 60 9.42 -15.88 -1.73
N SER A 61 10.34 -15.39 -0.89
CA SER A 61 10.60 -13.96 -0.71
C SER A 61 10.97 -13.24 -2.01
N THR A 62 11.76 -13.89 -2.88
CA THR A 62 12.14 -13.34 -4.19
C THR A 62 10.94 -13.23 -5.14
N VAL A 63 10.09 -14.26 -5.19
CA VAL A 63 8.87 -14.19 -6.02
C VAL A 63 7.91 -13.14 -5.47
N VAL A 64 7.77 -13.06 -4.14
CA VAL A 64 6.89 -12.10 -3.51
C VAL A 64 7.38 -10.66 -3.70
N SER A 65 8.70 -10.40 -3.64
CA SER A 65 9.25 -9.06 -3.89
C SER A 65 9.00 -8.63 -5.34
N MET A 66 9.26 -9.51 -6.32
CA MET A 66 8.97 -9.23 -7.73
C MET A 66 7.47 -8.96 -7.97
N LEU A 67 6.58 -9.73 -7.34
CA LEU A 67 5.13 -9.48 -7.42
C LEU A 67 4.74 -8.16 -6.75
N ALA A 68 5.35 -7.82 -5.63
CA ALA A 68 5.09 -6.56 -4.94
C ALA A 68 5.45 -5.35 -5.81
N GLU A 69 6.58 -5.39 -6.53
CA GLU A 69 6.96 -4.36 -7.50
C GLU A 69 5.92 -4.21 -8.61
N ILE A 70 5.47 -5.33 -9.19
CA ILE A 70 4.42 -5.32 -10.22
C ILE A 70 3.12 -4.73 -9.67
N ILE A 71 2.69 -5.14 -8.47
CA ILE A 71 1.49 -4.64 -7.80
C ILE A 71 1.59 -3.13 -7.58
N GLN A 72 2.73 -2.63 -7.10
CA GLN A 72 2.96 -1.19 -6.90
C GLN A 72 2.84 -0.38 -8.20
N ARG A 73 3.18 -0.95 -9.36
CA ARG A 73 3.03 -0.28 -10.67
C ARG A 73 1.56 -0.18 -11.12
N ILE A 74 0.75 -1.20 -10.83
CA ILE A 74 -0.68 -1.25 -11.21
C ILE A 74 -1.63 -0.68 -10.15
N GLU A 75 -1.12 -0.34 -8.98
CA GLU A 75 -1.90 0.24 -7.89
C GLU A 75 -2.42 1.66 -8.20
N SER A 76 -3.55 2.05 -7.59
CA SER A 76 -4.09 3.41 -7.77
C SER A 76 -3.26 4.43 -7.01
N PHE A 77 -3.24 5.66 -7.53
CA PHE A 77 -2.76 6.81 -6.76
C PHE A 77 -3.46 6.93 -5.40
N LYS A 78 -4.78 6.68 -5.34
CA LYS A 78 -5.53 6.67 -4.07
C LYS A 78 -4.96 5.66 -3.07
N VAL A 79 -4.64 4.42 -3.48
CA VAL A 79 -4.12 3.41 -2.55
C VAL A 79 -2.67 3.71 -2.18
N LYS A 80 -1.86 4.21 -3.13
CA LYS A 80 -0.51 4.71 -2.82
C LYS A 80 -0.55 5.83 -1.77
N ALA A 81 -1.48 6.77 -1.93
CA ALA A 81 -1.69 7.87 -0.99
C ALA A 81 -2.14 7.33 0.37
N LEU A 82 -3.13 6.44 0.43
CA LEU A 82 -3.55 5.82 1.71
C LEU A 82 -2.40 5.16 2.45
N ARG A 83 -1.57 4.37 1.75
CA ARG A 83 -0.41 3.71 2.35
C ARG A 83 0.58 4.74 2.92
N ARG A 84 0.97 5.74 2.12
CA ARG A 84 1.91 6.77 2.54
C ARG A 84 1.35 7.65 3.67
N GLY A 85 0.06 7.95 3.62
CA GLY A 85 -0.65 8.70 4.65
C GLY A 85 -0.70 7.94 5.97
N PHE A 86 -0.92 6.62 5.93
CA PHE A 86 -0.92 5.80 7.13
C PHE A 86 0.47 5.68 7.77
N GLU A 87 1.53 5.57 6.96
CA GLU A 87 2.92 5.67 7.45
C GLU A 87 3.14 7.01 8.18
N ARG A 88 2.69 8.11 7.57
CA ARG A 88 2.80 9.44 8.16
C ARG A 88 2.02 9.57 9.46
N VAL A 89 0.82 9.00 9.54
CA VAL A 89 0.03 8.95 10.77
C VAL A 89 0.77 8.16 11.85
N CYS A 90 1.38 7.02 11.53
CA CYS A 90 2.17 6.25 12.50
C CYS A 90 3.36 7.07 13.06
N GLU A 91 4.10 7.77 12.19
CA GLU A 91 5.19 8.67 12.59
C GLU A 91 4.68 9.81 13.50
N MET A 92 3.57 10.45 13.11
CA MET A 92 2.95 11.53 13.88
C MET A 92 2.49 11.04 15.25
N VAL A 93 1.83 9.89 15.34
CA VAL A 93 1.40 9.30 16.63
C VAL A 93 2.61 9.04 17.54
N ALA A 94 3.69 8.49 17.00
CA ALA A 94 4.92 8.26 17.76
C ALA A 94 5.56 9.58 18.24
N CYS A 95 5.49 10.65 17.45
CA CYS A 95 5.93 11.98 17.85
C CYS A 95 5.02 12.58 18.93
N PHE A 96 3.71 12.59 18.71
CA PHE A 96 2.71 13.19 19.60
C PHE A 96 2.62 12.51 20.96
N LYS A 97 2.87 11.19 21.02
CA LYS A 97 3.02 10.48 22.29
C LYS A 97 4.22 10.98 23.08
N ARG A 98 5.36 11.22 22.42
CA ARG A 98 6.59 11.73 23.07
C ARG A 98 6.44 13.17 23.54
N SER A 99 5.75 14.01 22.78
CA SER A 99 5.56 15.43 23.10
C SER A 99 4.31 15.75 23.93
N GLY A 100 3.52 14.73 24.33
CA GLY A 100 2.31 14.92 25.13
C GLY A 100 1.15 15.61 24.40
N VAL A 101 1.23 15.78 23.07
CA VAL A 101 0.20 16.46 22.26
C VAL A 101 -1.17 15.78 22.36
N LEU A 102 -1.17 14.45 22.46
CA LEU A 102 -2.41 13.68 22.61
C LEU A 102 -3.13 13.88 23.95
N ASN A 103 -2.52 14.58 24.91
CA ASN A 103 -3.11 14.88 26.22
C ASN A 103 -3.81 16.24 26.21
N TRP A 104 -3.17 17.28 25.66
CA TRP A 104 -3.76 18.63 25.60
C TRP A 104 -4.64 18.85 24.36
N ALA A 105 -4.44 18.10 23.28
CA ALA A 105 -5.26 18.13 22.06
C ALA A 105 -5.81 16.74 21.70
N PRO A 106 -6.77 16.21 22.47
CA PRO A 106 -7.32 14.85 22.25
C PRO A 106 -8.08 14.72 20.93
N CYS A 107 -8.65 15.83 20.41
CA CYS A 107 -9.33 15.90 19.11
C CYS A 107 -8.42 15.52 17.93
N VAL A 108 -7.10 15.65 18.04
CA VAL A 108 -6.16 15.17 17.01
C VAL A 108 -6.30 13.65 16.79
N ARG A 109 -6.70 12.90 17.81
CA ARG A 109 -6.92 11.45 17.69
C ARG A 109 -8.06 11.09 16.74
N SER A 110 -9.10 11.92 16.63
CA SER A 110 -10.20 11.66 15.70
C SER A 110 -9.77 11.92 14.26
N TRP A 111 -9.03 13.00 14.01
CA TRP A 111 -8.49 13.31 12.68
C TRP A 111 -7.55 12.21 12.17
N LEU A 112 -6.65 11.70 13.01
CA LEU A 112 -5.73 10.61 12.65
C LEU A 112 -6.43 9.28 12.31
N ARG A 113 -7.71 9.14 12.64
CA ARG A 113 -8.54 7.96 12.30
C ARG A 113 -9.37 8.17 11.04
N GLU A 114 -9.49 9.41 10.55
CA GLU A 114 -10.35 9.75 9.43
C GLU A 114 -9.68 9.43 8.08
N GLU A 115 -10.36 8.69 7.20
CA GLU A 115 -9.81 8.32 5.88
C GLU A 115 -9.45 9.55 5.05
N SER A 116 -10.30 10.58 5.06
CA SER A 116 -10.10 11.84 4.34
C SER A 116 -8.77 12.51 4.74
N TYR A 117 -8.47 12.53 6.03
CA TYR A 117 -7.24 13.09 6.58
C TYR A 117 -6.03 12.23 6.25
N ILE A 118 -6.14 10.90 6.36
CA ILE A 118 -5.08 9.97 5.96
C ILE A 118 -4.77 10.13 4.46
N LEU A 119 -5.78 10.24 3.61
CA LEU A 119 -5.62 10.49 2.18
C LEU A 119 -4.91 11.80 1.91
N TYR A 120 -5.33 12.88 2.58
CA TYR A 120 -4.70 14.19 2.47
C TYR A 120 -3.20 14.12 2.79
N LEU A 121 -2.83 13.54 3.94
CA LEU A 121 -1.42 13.34 4.32
C LEU A 121 -0.67 12.51 3.27
N GLY A 122 -1.32 11.48 2.73
CA GLY A 122 -0.79 10.64 1.68
C GLY A 122 -0.48 11.39 0.39
N PHE A 123 -1.40 12.23 -0.08
CA PHE A 123 -1.19 13.04 -1.27
C PHE A 123 -0.11 14.09 -1.05
N MET A 124 -0.06 14.73 0.13
CA MET A 124 1.00 15.68 0.46
C MET A 124 2.36 15.00 0.45
N ALA A 125 2.48 13.80 1.05
CA ALA A 125 3.74 13.06 1.10
C ALA A 125 4.19 12.51 -0.26
N LEU A 126 3.26 12.19 -1.17
CA LEU A 126 3.60 11.75 -2.54
C LEU A 126 4.07 12.90 -3.43
N ASN A 127 3.67 14.14 -3.12
CA ASN A 127 4.06 15.35 -3.85
C ASN A 127 5.10 16.18 -3.09
N GLU A 128 5.60 15.71 -1.95
CA GLU A 128 6.62 16.43 -1.18
C GLU A 128 7.87 16.54 -2.05
N PRO A 129 8.37 17.76 -2.32
CA PRO A 129 9.62 17.90 -3.05
C PRO A 129 10.74 17.20 -2.26
N PRO A 130 11.79 16.69 -2.93
CA PRO A 130 12.94 16.14 -2.24
C PRO A 130 13.39 17.13 -1.18
N ARG A 131 13.49 16.67 0.08
CA ARG A 131 14.04 17.50 1.14
C ARG A 131 15.48 17.78 0.75
N MET A 132 15.72 19.00 0.26
CA MET A 132 17.05 19.44 -0.07
C MET A 132 17.87 19.41 1.22
N PRO A 133 19.08 18.80 1.21
CA PRO A 133 19.96 18.81 2.36
C PRO A 133 20.57 20.21 2.48
N TYR A 134 19.82 21.15 3.02
CA TYR A 134 20.40 22.39 3.52
C TYR A 134 20.50 22.26 5.03
N GLY A 135 21.74 22.15 5.49
CA GLY A 135 22.15 22.21 6.89
C GLY A 135 22.23 23.64 7.40
#